data_AF-A0A397V398-F1
#
_entry.id   AF-A0A397V398-F1
#
_cell.length_a   1.000
_cell.length_b   1.000
_cell.length_c   1.000
_cell.angle_alpha   90.00
_cell.angle_beta   90.00
_cell.angle_gamma   90.00
#
_symmetry.space_group_name_H-M   'P 1'
#
loop_
_entity.id
_entity.type
_entity.pdbx_description
1 polymer ?
#
loop_
_entity_poly.entity_id
_entity_poly.type
_entity_poly.pdbx_seq_one_letter_code
_entity_poly.pdbx_strand_id
1 'polypeptide(L)'
;MALPVWKIDDKPQFVSIDSSGLKVNYTDPNDYEAVVTDASVEVNFGRKKIKDLRYRGEAYYLTGQCREAIIDLANLLDIEQPNKFALRYQEEAYYIMKI
;
A
#
# COMPACT_ATOMS: atom_id res chain seq x y z
N MET A 1 -34.24 43.27 -9.31
CA MET A 1 -33.42 42.19 -9.89
C MET A 1 -32.12 42.13 -9.11
N ALA A 2 -31.89 41.07 -8.34
CA ALA A 2 -30.68 40.87 -7.55
C ALA A 2 -30.16 39.46 -7.84
N LEU A 3 -28.88 39.35 -8.21
CA LEU A 3 -28.19 38.07 -8.42
C LEU A 3 -28.04 37.36 -7.06
N PRO A 4 -28.18 36.01 -6.97
CA PRO A 4 -27.96 35.34 -5.70
C PRO A 4 -26.47 35.33 -5.34
N VAL A 5 -26.23 35.79 -4.11
CA VAL A 5 -24.95 35.79 -3.39
C VAL A 5 -24.54 34.34 -3.10
N TRP A 6 -23.34 33.96 -3.51
CA TRP A 6 -22.71 32.67 -3.20
C TRP A 6 -22.58 32.49 -1.69
N LYS A 7 -23.37 31.59 -1.11
CA LYS A 7 -23.19 31.13 0.26
C LYS A 7 -22.19 29.97 0.27
N ILE A 8 -20.99 30.25 0.75
CA ILE A 8 -19.96 29.26 1.05
C ILE A 8 -20.36 28.58 2.36
N ASP A 9 -21.30 27.64 2.32
CA ASP A 9 -21.57 26.77 3.48
C ASP A 9 -22.05 25.34 3.15
N ASP A 10 -22.23 24.97 1.88
CA ASP A 10 -22.35 23.56 1.51
C ASP A 10 -20.96 22.96 1.29
N LYS A 11 -20.25 22.75 2.41
CA LYS A 11 -19.10 21.84 2.43
C LYS A 11 -19.62 20.45 2.08
N PRO A 12 -19.22 19.82 0.96
CA PRO A 12 -19.72 18.49 0.64
C PRO A 12 -19.32 17.53 1.76
N GLN A 13 -20.30 16.89 2.40
CA GLN A 13 -20.12 15.96 3.53
C GLN A 13 -19.35 14.67 3.19
N PHE A 14 -18.78 14.53 1.99
CA PHE A 14 -18.42 13.23 1.45
C PHE A 14 -16.93 12.93 1.29
N VAL A 15 -16.03 13.77 1.81
CA VAL A 15 -14.59 13.49 1.72
C VAL A 15 -13.93 13.59 3.10
N SER A 16 -14.01 12.50 3.86
CA SER A 16 -13.03 12.18 4.90
C SER A 16 -12.07 11.14 4.34
N ILE A 17 -10.86 11.56 4.01
CA ILE A 17 -9.79 10.66 3.60
C ILE A 17 -9.14 10.17 4.89
N ASP A 18 -9.47 8.95 5.32
CA ASP A 18 -8.65 8.27 6.31
C ASP A 18 -7.44 7.62 5.63
N SER A 19 -6.46 7.22 6.42
CA SER A 19 -5.19 6.66 5.94
C SER A 19 -5.34 5.33 5.19
N SER A 20 -6.56 4.78 5.07
CA SER A 20 -6.88 3.58 4.30
C SER A 20 -7.34 3.86 2.86
N GLY A 21 -7.58 5.13 2.50
CA GLY A 21 -7.78 5.56 1.11
C GLY A 21 -9.03 5.01 0.41
N LEU A 22 -10.05 4.58 1.18
CA LEU A 22 -11.21 3.89 0.62
C LEU A 22 -12.50 4.71 0.73
N LYS A 23 -12.91 5.39 -0.36
CA LYS A 23 -14.30 5.30 -0.85
C LYS A 23 -14.51 5.83 -2.27
N VAL A 24 -15.15 4.99 -3.09
CA VAL A 24 -15.83 5.33 -4.34
C VAL A 24 -17.31 5.60 -4.03
N ASN A 25 -17.87 6.73 -4.50
CA ASN A 25 -19.31 6.99 -4.46
C ASN A 25 -19.86 6.74 -5.86
N TYR A 26 -20.87 5.87 -5.99
CA TYR A 26 -21.55 5.63 -7.26
C TYR A 26 -22.94 6.25 -7.24
N THR A 27 -23.20 7.09 -8.24
CA THR A 27 -24.54 7.63 -8.51
C THR A 27 -24.79 7.83 -10.02
N ASP A 28 -24.40 6.91 -10.92
CA ASP A 28 -25.07 6.68 -12.22
C ASP A 28 -24.45 5.51 -13.04
N PRO A 29 -25.23 4.73 -13.83
CA PRO A 29 -24.88 3.42 -14.38
C PRO A 29 -24.43 3.47 -15.85
N ASN A 30 -23.30 4.11 -16.16
CA ASN A 30 -22.74 4.07 -17.51
C ASN A 30 -21.27 3.62 -17.49
N ASP A 31 -21.06 2.32 -17.28
CA ASP A 31 -20.06 1.40 -17.88
C ASP A 31 -18.69 1.88 -18.39
N TYR A 32 -18.04 2.87 -17.76
CA TYR A 32 -16.60 3.14 -17.93
C TYR A 32 -15.80 3.10 -16.62
N GLU A 33 -16.45 2.88 -15.47
CA GLU A 33 -15.81 2.87 -14.14
C GLU A 33 -15.57 1.47 -13.54
N ALA A 34 -16.00 0.39 -14.20
CA ALA A 34 -15.72 -0.97 -13.75
C ALA A 34 -14.23 -1.37 -13.95
N VAL A 35 -13.55 -0.75 -14.93
CA VAL A 35 -12.14 -1.08 -15.24
C VAL A 35 -11.17 -0.32 -14.33
N VAL A 36 -11.52 0.91 -13.93
CA VAL A 36 -10.67 1.75 -13.06
C VAL A 36 -10.68 1.24 -11.61
N THR A 37 -11.78 0.62 -11.19
CA THR A 37 -11.94 0.11 -9.82
C THR A 37 -11.18 -1.19 -9.60
N ASP A 38 -11.19 -2.12 -10.56
CA ASP A 38 -10.42 -3.37 -10.48
C ASP A 38 -8.91 -3.10 -10.42
N ALA A 39 -8.40 -2.27 -11.34
CA ALA A 39 -6.99 -1.89 -11.37
C ALA A 39 -6.56 -1.11 -10.12
N SER A 40 -7.41 -0.22 -9.59
CA SER A 40 -7.10 0.53 -8.35
C SER A 40 -7.07 -0.38 -7.12
N VAL A 41 -7.96 -1.37 -7.05
CA VAL A 41 -7.98 -2.37 -5.97
C VAL A 41 -6.76 -3.28 -6.06
N GLU A 42 -6.42 -3.77 -7.24
CA GLU A 42 -5.25 -4.63 -7.47
C GLU A 42 -3.95 -3.90 -7.12
N VAL A 43 -3.80 -2.65 -7.59
CA VAL A 43 -2.64 -1.80 -7.27
C VAL A 43 -2.54 -1.55 -5.76
N ASN A 44 -3.65 -1.27 -5.07
CA ASN A 44 -3.64 -1.07 -3.63
C ASN A 44 -3.31 -2.37 -2.87
N PHE A 45 -3.82 -3.52 -3.33
CA PHE A 45 -3.50 -4.82 -2.74
C PHE A 45 -2.01 -5.14 -2.90
N GLY A 46 -1.44 -4.95 -4.09
CA GLY A 46 -0.01 -5.11 -4.35
C GLY A 46 0.84 -4.18 -3.47
N ARG A 47 0.46 -2.89 -3.37
CA ARG A 47 1.15 -1.91 -2.51
C ARG A 47 1.08 -2.28 -1.03
N LYS A 48 -0.07 -2.76 -0.55
CA LYS A 48 -0.22 -3.23 0.83
C LYS A 48 0.67 -4.45 1.08
N LYS A 49 0.66 -5.43 0.19
CA LYS A 49 1.50 -6.64 0.28
C LYS A 49 2.99 -6.29 0.33
N ILE A 50 3.45 -5.37 -0.50
CA ILE A 50 4.83 -4.85 -0.49
C ILE A 50 5.19 -4.27 0.89
N LYS A 51 4.33 -3.40 1.44
CA LYS A 51 4.55 -2.80 2.77
C LYS A 51 4.57 -3.86 3.88
N ASP A 52 3.63 -4.79 3.87
CA ASP A 52 3.52 -5.83 4.88
C ASP A 52 4.77 -6.73 4.89
N LEU A 53 5.23 -7.18 3.71
CA LEU A 53 6.46 -7.97 3.58
C LEU A 53 7.69 -7.21 4.07
N ARG A 54 7.80 -5.93 3.72
CA ARG A 54 8.92 -5.08 4.15
C ARG A 54 8.98 -4.96 5.67
N TYR A 55 7.86 -4.60 6.30
CA TYR A 55 7.81 -4.40 7.75
C TYR A 55 8.00 -5.70 8.53
N ARG A 56 7.42 -6.81 8.08
CA ARG A 56 7.62 -8.11 8.74
C ARG A 56 9.06 -8.61 8.57
N GLY A 57 9.63 -8.49 7.38
CA GLY A 57 11.02 -8.88 7.13
C GLY A 57 12.00 -8.12 8.03
N GLU A 58 11.80 -6.81 8.20
CA GLU A 58 12.57 -5.98 9.13
C GLU A 58 12.36 -6.40 10.59
N ALA A 59 11.10 -6.58 11.01
CA ALA A 59 10.78 -6.97 12.37
C ALA A 59 11.41 -8.32 12.73
N TYR A 60 11.29 -9.32 11.86
CA TYR A 60 11.91 -10.63 12.05
C TYR A 60 13.44 -10.55 12.13
N TYR A 61 14.07 -9.72 11.30
CA TYR A 61 15.51 -9.49 11.40
C TYR A 61 15.89 -8.90 12.76
N LEU A 62 15.18 -7.85 13.20
CA LEU A 62 15.44 -7.18 14.47
C LEU A 62 15.17 -8.07 15.70
N THR A 63 14.28 -9.07 15.58
CA THR A 63 14.02 -10.07 16.62
C THR A 63 14.90 -11.31 16.51
N GLY A 64 15.86 -11.35 15.57
CA GLY A 64 16.78 -12.47 15.36
C GLY A 64 16.18 -13.67 14.61
N GLN A 65 14.93 -13.57 14.15
CA GLN A 65 14.23 -14.57 13.34
C GLN A 65 14.69 -14.51 11.88
N CYS A 66 15.98 -14.78 11.65
CA CYS A 66 16.65 -14.54 10.37
C CYS A 66 16.04 -15.35 9.21
N ARG A 67 15.55 -16.57 9.47
CA ARG A 67 14.95 -17.42 8.44
C ARG A 67 13.66 -16.82 7.89
N GLU A 68 12.78 -16.37 8.78
CA GLU A 68 11.52 -15.71 8.46
C GLU A 68 11.78 -14.36 7.77
N ALA A 69 12.78 -13.61 8.23
CA ALA A 69 13.21 -12.38 7.58
C ALA A 69 13.62 -12.63 6.13
N ILE A 70 14.47 -13.62 5.88
CA ILE A 70 14.95 -13.98 4.53
C ILE A 70 13.79 -14.35 3.60
N ILE A 71 12.80 -15.10 4.09
CA ILE A 71 11.62 -15.51 3.31
C ILE A 71 10.80 -14.29 2.90
N ASP A 72 10.48 -13.39 3.83
CA ASP A 72 9.67 -12.21 3.53
C ASP A 72 10.39 -11.22 2.61
N LEU A 73 11.70 -11.05 2.79
CA LEU A 73 12.53 -10.21 1.93
C LEU A 73 12.72 -10.83 0.54
N ALA A 74 12.78 -12.16 0.41
CA ALA A 74 12.77 -12.86 -0.89
C ALA A 74 11.45 -12.61 -1.63
N ASN A 75 10.33 -12.79 -0.94
CA ASN A 75 9.01 -12.52 -1.52
C ASN A 75 8.85 -11.05 -1.93
N LEU A 76 9.46 -10.11 -1.21
CA LEU A 76 9.49 -8.71 -1.59
C LEU A 76 10.30 -8.49 -2.89
N LEU A 77 11.44 -9.17 -3.04
CA LEU A 77 12.23 -9.14 -4.27
C LEU A 77 11.52 -9.81 -5.45
N ASP A 78 10.64 -10.79 -5.23
CA ASP A 78 9.85 -11.37 -6.32
C ASP A 78 8.79 -10.38 -6.87
N ILE A 79 8.38 -9.39 -6.07
CA ILE A 79 7.34 -8.40 -6.42
C ILE A 79 7.94 -7.08 -6.89
N GLU A 80 8.99 -6.60 -6.22
CA GLU A 80 9.59 -5.29 -6.45
C GLU A 80 11.11 -5.43 -6.63
N GLN A 81 11.59 -5.50 -7.87
CA GLN A 81 13.00 -5.35 -8.19
C GLN A 81 13.30 -4.05 -8.93
N PRO A 82 14.47 -3.43 -8.67
CA PRO A 82 15.42 -3.75 -7.60
C PRO A 82 15.00 -3.12 -6.26
N ASN A 83 14.98 -3.91 -5.18
CA ASN A 83 14.71 -3.40 -3.84
C ASN A 83 15.98 -3.48 -2.97
N LYS A 84 16.67 -2.33 -2.84
CA LYS A 84 17.91 -2.20 -2.05
C LYS A 84 17.72 -2.53 -0.57
N PHE A 85 16.54 -2.26 -0.04
CA PHE A 85 16.21 -2.58 1.35
C PHE A 85 16.17 -4.10 1.55
N ALA A 86 15.45 -4.81 0.67
CA ALA A 86 15.32 -6.26 0.74
C ALA A 86 16.67 -6.96 0.61
N LEU A 87 17.50 -6.55 -0.36
CA LEU A 87 18.84 -7.09 -0.57
C LEU A 87 19.74 -6.91 0.66
N ARG A 88 19.80 -5.70 1.20
CA ARG A 88 20.63 -5.39 2.38
C ARG A 88 20.28 -6.28 3.57
N TYR A 89 19.00 -6.34 3.94
CA TYR A 89 18.59 -7.14 5.10
C TYR A 89 18.71 -8.65 4.86
N GLN A 90 18.56 -9.13 3.62
CA GLN A 90 18.84 -10.54 3.30
C GLN A 90 20.32 -10.87 3.51
N GLU A 91 21.23 -10.04 3.01
CA GLU A 91 22.67 -10.24 3.18
C GLU A 91 23.05 -10.24 4.67
N GLU A 92 22.56 -9.27 5.45
CA GLU A 92 22.79 -9.20 6.89
C GLU A 92 22.22 -10.43 7.61
N ALA A 93 20.99 -10.86 7.30
CA ALA A 93 20.37 -12.05 7.89
C ALA A 93 21.12 -13.35 7.54
N TYR A 94 21.57 -13.50 6.30
CA TYR A 94 22.40 -14.65 5.89
C TYR A 94 23.75 -14.66 6.58
N TYR A 95 24.35 -13.49 6.82
CA TYR A 95 25.59 -13.38 7.57
C TYR A 95 25.40 -13.82 9.03
N ILE A 96 24.34 -13.36 9.70
CA ILE A 96 24.02 -13.75 11.08
C ILE A 96 23.77 -15.26 11.19
N MET A 97 23.06 -15.88 10.25
CA MET A 97 22.82 -17.33 10.25
C MET A 97 24.10 -18.17 10.11
N LYS A 98 25.19 -17.60 9.61
CA LYS A 98 26.47 -18.30 9.43
C LYS A 98 27.38 -18.23 10.66
N ILE A 99 27.04 -17.40 11.64
CA ILE A 99 27.76 -17.26 12.92
C ILE A 99 27.17 -18.23 13.93
#